data_AF-A0A7S1NKJ0-F1
#
_entry.id   AF-A0A7S1NKJ0-F1
#
_cell.length_a   1.000
_cell.length_b   1.000
_cell.length_c   1.000
_cell.angle_alpha   90.00
_cell.angle_beta   90.00
_cell.angle_gamma   90.00
#
_symmetry.space_group_name_H-M   'P 1'
#
loop_
_entity.id
_entity.type
_entity.pdbx_description
1 polymer ?
#
loop_
_entity_poly.entity_id
_entity_poly.type
_entity_poly.pdbx_seq_one_letter_code
_entity_poly.pdbx_strand_id
1 'polypeptide(L)'
;PATGGGNGLTGWKRAVEQLNYGSTFGLIGHYWRALDILTDFGDVATVTGVRCDFPDIPFKVLMPNSQNNLFDWDEVGDVVMNGGKAFSPPLRTRYARLVWEHTNGTNGIHCQFVGYGLQGQEETPYVPVP
;
A
#
# COMPACT_ATOMS: atom_id res chain seq x y z
N PRO A 1 7.57 17.75 1.06
CA PRO A 1 8.42 16.52 1.04
C PRO A 1 8.30 15.75 2.36
N ALA A 2 7.79 14.53 2.33
CA ALA A 2 7.78 13.67 3.51
C ALA A 2 9.21 13.18 3.81
N THR A 3 9.87 13.81 4.77
CA THR A 3 11.14 13.34 5.35
C THR A 3 10.82 12.43 6.52
N GLY A 4 10.56 11.15 6.24
CA GLY A 4 10.40 10.12 7.26
C GLY A 4 11.76 9.81 7.90
N GLY A 5 12.00 10.38 9.07
CA GLY A 5 13.20 10.16 9.86
C GLY A 5 13.18 8.86 10.66
N GLY A 6 14.35 8.24 10.75
CA GLY A 6 14.66 7.22 11.75
C GLY A 6 15.82 6.34 11.28
N ASN A 7 16.94 6.39 11.98
CA ASN A 7 18.05 5.41 11.88
C ASN A 7 17.62 3.99 12.36
N GLY A 8 16.36 3.62 12.14
CA GLY A 8 15.82 2.31 12.37
C GLY A 8 16.15 1.45 11.17
N LEU A 9 17.06 0.51 11.37
CA LEU A 9 17.20 -0.60 10.45
C LEU A 9 15.83 -1.28 10.31
N THR A 10 15.40 -1.54 9.07
CA THR A 10 14.25 -2.41 8.82
C THR A 10 14.53 -3.80 9.42
N GLY A 11 13.52 -4.68 9.49
CA GLY A 11 13.67 -6.06 9.98
C GLY A 11 14.80 -6.88 9.31
N TRP A 12 15.46 -6.34 8.29
CA TRP A 12 16.54 -6.92 7.49
C TRP A 12 17.83 -6.10 7.46
N LYS A 13 18.06 -5.21 8.44
CA LYS A 13 19.29 -4.40 8.52
C LYS A 13 19.54 -3.52 7.29
N ARG A 14 18.47 -3.04 6.66
CA ARG A 14 18.54 -2.04 5.58
C ARG A 14 18.03 -0.69 6.05
N ALA A 15 18.45 0.35 5.33
CA ALA A 15 17.96 1.71 5.54
C ALA A 15 16.48 1.80 5.17
N VAL A 16 15.71 2.61 5.89
CA VAL A 16 14.25 2.72 5.74
C VAL A 16 13.85 3.21 4.35
N GLU A 17 14.71 3.97 3.69
CA GLU A 17 14.52 4.50 2.34
C GLU A 17 14.47 3.39 1.28
N GLN A 18 14.99 2.20 1.60
CA GLN A 18 14.80 1.02 0.76
C GLN A 18 13.37 0.48 0.80
N LEU A 19 12.52 0.91 1.73
CA LEU A 19 11.11 0.53 1.71
C LEU A 19 10.26 1.41 0.79
N ASN A 20 10.82 2.52 0.29
CA ASN A 20 10.07 3.48 -0.51
C ASN A 20 9.73 2.91 -1.90
N TYR A 21 8.52 3.20 -2.36
CA TYR A 21 8.07 2.93 -3.73
C TYR A 21 9.03 3.54 -4.77
N GLY A 22 9.33 2.80 -5.85
CA GLY A 22 10.30 3.21 -6.88
C GLY A 22 11.77 3.11 -6.47
N SER A 23 12.08 2.58 -5.28
CA SER A 23 13.44 2.25 -4.86
C SER A 23 13.95 0.98 -5.57
N THR A 24 15.26 0.89 -5.79
CA THR A 24 15.89 -0.30 -6.41
C THR A 24 15.90 -1.53 -5.52
N PHE A 25 15.63 -1.39 -4.23
CA PHE A 25 15.64 -2.49 -3.27
C PHE A 25 14.25 -2.59 -2.64
N GLY A 26 13.62 -3.76 -2.75
CA GLY A 26 12.26 -4.12 -2.29
C GLY A 26 11.99 -3.94 -0.80
N LEU A 27 10.71 -3.89 -0.43
CA LEU A 27 10.25 -4.28 0.91
C LEU A 27 10.69 -5.74 1.14
N ILE A 28 11.85 -5.91 1.78
CA ILE A 28 12.46 -7.22 2.02
C ILE A 28 11.57 -7.98 3.00
N GLY A 29 11.13 -9.17 2.59
CA GLY A 29 10.64 -10.18 3.52
C GLY A 29 9.33 -10.86 3.15
N HIS A 30 9.18 -11.40 1.95
CA HIS A 30 8.35 -12.60 1.71
C HIS A 30 8.63 -13.09 0.29
N TYR A 31 9.32 -14.23 0.14
CA TYR A 31 9.62 -14.83 -1.18
C TYR A 31 8.81 -16.12 -1.44
N TRP A 32 7.93 -16.54 -0.51
CA TRP A 32 7.39 -17.92 -0.58
C TRP A 32 5.96 -18.12 -0.04
N ARG A 33 5.26 -17.07 0.42
CA ARG A 33 3.95 -17.21 1.12
C ARG A 33 3.06 -15.99 0.97
N ALA A 34 1.81 -16.16 1.40
CA ALA A 34 0.86 -15.08 1.62
C ALA A 34 1.46 -13.98 2.49
N LEU A 35 1.07 -12.74 2.21
CA LEU A 35 1.50 -11.52 2.89
C LEU A 35 0.28 -10.67 3.19
N ASP A 36 0.14 -10.20 4.43
CA ASP A 36 -0.90 -9.27 4.86
C ASP A 36 -0.21 -8.06 5.50
N ILE A 37 -0.40 -6.88 4.89
CA ILE A 37 0.14 -5.62 5.37
C ILE A 37 -1.01 -4.74 5.84
N LEU A 38 -1.04 -4.45 7.14
CA LEU A 38 -1.90 -3.43 7.73
C LEU A 38 -1.22 -2.07 7.70
N THR A 39 -1.92 -1.07 7.16
CA THR A 39 -1.54 0.34 7.22
C THR A 39 -2.45 1.08 8.19
N ASP A 40 -1.88 1.79 9.16
CA ASP A 40 -2.56 2.83 9.95
C ASP A 40 -2.09 4.19 9.45
N PHE A 41 -3.03 5.00 8.96
CA PHE A 41 -2.78 6.35 8.46
C PHE A 41 -2.69 7.40 9.60
N GLY A 42 -2.92 7.00 10.85
CA GLY A 42 -2.94 7.86 12.04
C GLY A 42 -4.27 8.58 12.25
N ASP A 43 -4.91 9.05 11.17
CA ASP A 43 -6.25 9.66 11.13
C ASP A 43 -7.00 9.21 9.87
N VAL A 44 -8.30 9.52 9.76
CA VAL A 44 -9.11 9.22 8.58
C VAL A 44 -8.58 9.99 7.38
N ALA A 45 -8.06 9.24 6.42
CA ALA A 45 -7.49 9.76 5.19
C ALA A 45 -8.37 9.44 3.99
N THR A 46 -8.28 10.30 2.97
CA THR A 46 -8.81 9.99 1.65
C THR A 46 -7.73 9.30 0.84
N VAL A 47 -8.06 8.18 0.21
CA VAL A 47 -7.16 7.39 -0.64
C VAL A 47 -7.81 7.22 -2.00
N THR A 48 -7.08 7.55 -3.06
CA THR A 48 -7.60 7.53 -4.44
C THR A 48 -7.14 6.32 -5.23
N GLY A 49 -6.24 5.52 -4.68
CA GLY A 49 -5.79 4.29 -5.30
C GLY A 49 -4.68 3.58 -4.54
N VAL A 50 -4.14 2.57 -5.19
CA VAL A 50 -2.95 1.85 -4.76
C VAL A 50 -2.04 1.62 -5.96
N ARG A 51 -0.73 1.66 -5.74
CA ARG A 51 0.28 1.29 -6.74
C ARG A 51 1.25 0.29 -6.15
N CYS A 52 1.77 -0.55 -7.02
CA CYS A 52 2.72 -1.59 -6.71
C CYS A 52 3.69 -1.81 -7.88
N ASP A 53 4.97 -1.92 -7.59
CA ASP A 53 6.03 -2.03 -8.61
C ASP A 53 6.12 -3.43 -9.24
N PHE A 54 5.30 -4.38 -8.80
CA PHE A 54 5.25 -5.75 -9.27
C PHE A 54 3.88 -6.06 -9.89
N PRO A 55 3.71 -5.84 -11.22
CA PRO A 55 2.41 -5.93 -11.86
C PRO A 55 1.85 -7.35 -11.97
N ASP A 56 2.74 -8.34 -11.93
CA ASP A 56 2.39 -9.74 -12.16
C ASP A 56 1.91 -10.47 -10.89
N ILE A 57 1.98 -9.81 -9.72
CA ILE A 57 1.49 -10.40 -8.47
C ILE A 57 0.18 -9.74 -8.05
N PRO A 58 -0.95 -10.47 -8.16
CA PRO A 58 -2.24 -9.96 -7.75
C PRO A 58 -2.34 -9.77 -6.24
N PHE A 59 -3.11 -8.77 -5.82
CA PHE A 59 -3.43 -8.55 -4.41
C PHE A 59 -4.81 -7.98 -4.20
N LYS A 60 -5.30 -8.14 -2.98
CA LYS A 60 -6.56 -7.59 -2.52
C LYS A 60 -6.30 -6.35 -1.68
N VAL A 61 -7.21 -5.40 -1.77
CA VAL A 61 -7.28 -4.26 -0.86
C VAL A 61 -8.48 -4.49 0.05
N LEU A 62 -8.27 -4.41 1.36
CA LEU A 62 -9.36 -4.54 2.32
C LEU A 62 -9.44 -3.31 3.21
N MET A 63 -10.65 -2.96 3.63
CA MET A 63 -10.92 -1.89 4.57
C MET A 63 -11.76 -2.38 5.73
N PRO A 64 -11.62 -1.79 6.92
CA PRO A 64 -12.44 -2.19 8.04
C PRO A 64 -13.89 -1.79 7.75
N ASN A 65 -14.83 -2.69 8.03
CA ASN A 65 -16.27 -2.44 7.82
C ASN A 65 -16.78 -1.25 8.67
N SER A 66 -16.11 -1.02 9.82
CA SER A 66 -16.31 0.15 10.68
C SER A 66 -14.96 0.75 11.05
N GLN A 67 -14.86 2.08 11.10
CA GLN A 67 -13.60 2.82 11.33
C GLN A 67 -12.83 2.41 12.60
N ASN A 68 -13.52 1.80 13.59
CA ASN A 68 -12.91 1.33 14.83
C ASN A 68 -12.94 -0.19 15.01
N ASN A 69 -13.40 -0.96 14.02
CA ASN A 69 -13.45 -2.42 14.07
C ASN A 69 -12.38 -3.02 13.16
N LEU A 70 -11.31 -3.53 13.76
CA LEU A 70 -10.22 -4.20 13.03
C LEU A 70 -10.41 -5.71 12.91
N PHE A 71 -11.58 -6.23 13.30
CA PHE A 71 -11.90 -7.66 13.23
C PHE A 71 -12.68 -8.03 11.97
N ASP A 72 -13.39 -7.07 11.35
CA ASP A 72 -14.18 -7.28 10.14
C ASP A 72 -13.68 -6.41 8.99
N TRP A 73 -13.43 -7.02 7.84
CA TRP A 73 -12.81 -6.39 6.69
C TRP A 73 -13.60 -6.68 5.41
N ASP A 74 -13.89 -5.61 4.66
CA ASP A 74 -14.55 -5.69 3.35
C ASP A 74 -13.51 -5.58 2.24
N GLU A 75 -13.62 -6.44 1.22
CA GLU A 75 -12.81 -6.33 0.00
C GLU A 75 -13.23 -5.09 -0.82
N VAL A 76 -12.25 -4.30 -1.24
CA VAL A 76 -12.48 -3.07 -2.00
C VAL A 76 -12.51 -3.36 -3.50
N GLY A 77 -13.68 -3.78 -3.96
CA GLY A 77 -13.92 -4.19 -5.33
C GLY A 77 -13.01 -5.36 -5.75
N ASP A 78 -12.74 -5.47 -7.05
CA ASP A 78 -11.96 -6.59 -7.58
C ASP A 78 -10.48 -6.57 -7.18
N VAL A 79 -9.87 -7.76 -7.23
CA VAL A 79 -8.42 -8.00 -7.12
C VAL A 79 -7.64 -7.02 -7.98
N VAL A 80 -6.60 -6.43 -7.40
CA VAL A 80 -5.69 -5.51 -8.08
C VAL A 80 -4.72 -6.30 -8.93
N MET A 81 -4.67 -5.95 -10.22
CA MET A 81 -3.78 -6.49 -11.24
C MET A 81 -2.89 -5.37 -11.79
N ASN A 82 -1.84 -5.72 -12.55
CA ASN A 82 -1.03 -4.77 -13.33
C ASN A 82 -0.43 -3.63 -12.50
N GLY A 83 -0.12 -3.89 -11.23
CA GLY A 83 0.66 -2.97 -10.40
C GLY A 83 -0.14 -1.79 -9.86
N GLY A 84 -1.47 -1.80 -9.95
CA GLY A 84 -2.25 -0.77 -9.27
C GLY A 84 -3.70 -0.68 -9.69
N LYS A 85 -4.44 0.08 -8.89
CA LYS A 85 -5.87 0.35 -9.11
C LYS A 85 -6.21 1.73 -8.59
N ALA A 86 -6.94 2.50 -9.40
CA ALA A 86 -7.60 3.71 -8.93
C ALA A 86 -8.95 3.35 -8.29
N PHE A 87 -9.31 4.05 -7.21
CA PHE A 87 -10.58 3.88 -6.53
C PHE A 87 -11.55 4.96 -6.99
N SER A 88 -12.72 4.53 -7.46
CA SER A 88 -13.83 5.42 -7.83
C SER A 88 -15.13 4.87 -7.25
N PRO A 89 -15.71 5.52 -6.23
CA PRO A 89 -15.24 6.76 -5.59
C PRO A 89 -13.95 6.57 -4.76
N PRO A 90 -13.23 7.66 -4.41
CA PRO A 90 -12.14 7.61 -3.44
C PRO A 90 -12.61 7.08 -2.09
N LEU A 91 -11.70 6.41 -1.39
CA LEU A 91 -12.01 5.72 -0.13
C LEU A 91 -11.62 6.59 1.05
N ARG A 92 -12.45 6.61 2.10
CA ARG A 92 -12.15 7.33 3.35
C ARG A 92 -11.95 6.35 4.48
N THR A 93 -10.72 6.18 4.94
CA THR A 93 -10.39 5.23 5.99
C THR A 93 -9.17 5.66 6.80
N ARG A 94 -9.10 5.22 8.06
CA ARG A 94 -7.88 5.28 8.87
C ARG A 94 -7.00 4.04 8.69
N TYR A 95 -7.61 2.90 8.41
CA TYR A 95 -6.89 1.63 8.26
C TYR A 95 -7.18 1.00 6.90
N ALA A 96 -6.17 0.36 6.33
CA ALA A 96 -6.33 -0.43 5.12
C ALA A 96 -5.37 -1.62 5.14
N ARG A 97 -5.76 -2.71 4.50
CA ARG A 97 -4.90 -3.88 4.30
C ARG A 97 -4.60 -4.10 2.83
N LEU A 98 -3.39 -4.56 2.57
CA LEU A 98 -2.99 -5.13 1.29
C LEU A 98 -2.65 -6.60 1.52
N VAL A 99 -3.33 -7.50 0.79
CA VAL A 99 -3.22 -8.94 1.00
C VAL A 99 -2.83 -9.63 -0.30
N TRP A 100 -1.70 -10.31 -0.28
CA TRP A 100 -1.23 -11.23 -1.31
C TRP A 100 -1.46 -12.65 -0.85
N GLU A 101 -2.03 -13.49 -1.72
CA GLU A 101 -2.13 -14.93 -1.46
C GLU A 101 -0.78 -15.64 -1.69
N HIS A 102 0.05 -15.10 -2.59
CA HIS A 102 1.37 -15.61 -2.91
C HIS A 102 2.28 -14.47 -3.39
N THR A 103 3.56 -14.54 -3.04
CA THR A 103 4.58 -13.52 -3.35
C THR A 103 5.78 -14.11 -4.11
N ASN A 104 5.62 -15.32 -4.64
CA ASN A 104 6.68 -16.13 -5.23
C ASN A 104 7.33 -15.41 -6.42
N GLY A 105 8.66 -15.50 -6.53
CA GLY A 105 9.40 -14.96 -7.67
C GLY A 105 9.74 -13.47 -7.59
N THR A 106 9.54 -12.82 -6.43
CA THR A 106 9.90 -11.41 -6.22
C THR A 106 10.91 -11.21 -5.11
N ASN A 107 11.80 -10.22 -5.29
CA ASN A 107 12.79 -9.83 -4.29
C ASN A 107 12.24 -8.76 -3.33
N GLY A 108 11.00 -8.94 -2.88
CA GLY A 108 10.24 -7.96 -2.12
C GLY A 108 9.24 -7.21 -2.99
N ILE A 109 8.23 -6.62 -2.34
CA ILE A 109 7.10 -5.96 -3.01
C ILE A 109 7.01 -4.53 -2.48
N HIS A 110 7.13 -3.54 -3.35
CA HIS A 110 6.83 -2.15 -3.00
C HIS A 110 5.41 -1.83 -3.43
N CYS A 111 4.55 -1.55 -2.46
CA CYS A 111 3.27 -0.94 -2.77
C CYS A 111 2.98 0.21 -1.81
N GLN A 112 2.20 1.17 -2.30
CA GLN A 112 1.74 2.30 -1.52
C GLN A 112 0.31 2.68 -1.90
N PHE A 113 -0.44 3.18 -0.93
CA PHE A 113 -1.66 3.91 -1.18
C PHE A 113 -1.35 5.29 -1.77
N VAL A 114 -2.14 5.75 -2.74
CA VAL A 114 -1.92 7.04 -3.42
C VAL A 114 -3.08 8.00 -3.20
N GLY A 115 -2.79 9.29 -3.39
CA GLY A 115 -3.73 10.38 -3.10
C GLY A 115 -4.04 10.53 -1.62
N TYR A 116 -3.14 10.05 -0.75
CA TYR A 116 -3.17 10.33 0.68
C TYR A 116 -2.93 11.83 0.89
N GLY A 117 -4.01 12.57 1.00
CA GLY A 117 -4.02 13.94 1.48
C GLY A 117 -4.62 13.96 2.88
N LEU A 118 -3.84 14.39 3.87
CA LEU A 118 -4.44 14.97 5.07
C LEU A 118 -5.35 16.11 4.58
N GLN A 119 -6.56 16.23 5.12
CA GLN A 119 -7.49 17.30 4.71
C GLN A 119 -6.76 18.65 4.67
N GLY A 120 -6.58 19.23 3.47
CA GLY A 120 -5.97 20.55 3.30
C GLY A 120 -4.84 20.69 2.28
N GLN A 121 -4.40 19.64 1.57
CA GLN A 121 -3.48 19.80 0.43
C GLN A 121 -4.11 19.30 -0.87
N GLU A 122 -4.28 20.21 -1.82
CA GLU A 122 -4.63 19.93 -3.21
C GLU A 122 -3.46 19.16 -3.85
N GLU A 123 -3.65 17.87 -4.13
CA GLU A 123 -2.68 17.08 -4.89
C GLU A 123 -3.21 16.73 -6.29
N THR A 124 -2.32 16.87 -7.27
CA THR A 124 -2.57 16.65 -8.69
C THR A 124 -3.05 15.22 -8.97
N PRO A 125 -4.04 15.03 -9.87
CA PRO A 125 -4.57 13.70 -10.19
C PRO A 125 -3.49 12.78 -10.78
N TYR A 126 -3.55 11.50 -10.42
CA TYR A 126 -2.69 10.46 -11.01
C TYR A 126 -3.07 10.24 -12.47
N VAL A 127 -2.06 10.27 -13.35
CA VAL A 127 -2.17 9.84 -14.76
C VAL A 127 -1.40 8.51 -14.90
N PRO A 128 -2.06 7.41 -15.29
CA PRO A 128 -1.38 6.16 -15.61
C PRO A 128 -0.39 6.36 -16.75
N VAL A 129 0.81 5.78 -16.64
CA VAL A 129 1.79 5.76 -17.74
C VAL A 129 1.37 4.66 -18.74
N PRO A 130 1.43 4.92 -20.06
CA PRO A 130 1.12 3.93 -21.09
C PRO A 130 1.97 2.67 -21.05
#